data_AF-A0A8H3I0E0-F1
#
_entry.id   AF-A0A8H3I0E0-F1
#
_cell.length_a   1.000
_cell.length_b   1.000
_cell.length_c   1.000
_cell.angle_alpha   90.00
_cell.angle_beta   90.00
_cell.angle_gamma   90.00
#
_symmetry.space_group_name_H-M   'P 1'
#
loop_
_entity.id
_entity.type
_entity.pdbx_description
1 polymer ?
#
loop_
_entity_poly.entity_id
_entity_poly.type
_entity_poly.pdbx_seq_one_letter_code
_entity_poly.pdbx_strand_id
1 'polypeptide(L)'
;MVRWAYFLSREEIVSLHKKHGGKRGNFDPDNPYDFDHARRFIFKYLLPNPVKAWYASLDDEDGIVFFVGLPLPEPREAFTNKYANRCYKMFGRAPQWSTVVPNSLNLHWDVYGSDKKDHRLELVEYLGSDRDGDLYPLAEGDGICDTPSAT
;
A
#
# COMPACT_ATOMS: atom_id res chain seq x y z
N MET A 1 15.86 -13.91 2.40
CA MET A 1 15.71 -12.44 2.29
C MET A 1 14.76 -11.98 3.38
N VAL A 2 15.02 -10.83 4.00
CA VAL A 2 14.12 -10.21 5.00
C VAL A 2 13.53 -8.92 4.41
N ARG A 3 12.27 -8.64 4.73
CA ARG A 3 11.59 -7.39 4.39
C ARG A 3 10.71 -6.92 5.55
N TRP A 4 10.43 -5.63 5.56
CA TRP A 4 9.44 -5.02 6.43
C TRP A 4 8.21 -4.68 5.61
N ALA A 5 7.04 -5.16 6.03
CA ALA A 5 5.82 -5.15 5.24
C ALA A 5 4.67 -4.45 5.97
N TYR A 6 3.89 -3.69 5.20
CA TYR A 6 2.53 -3.33 5.56
C TYR A 6 1.61 -4.01 4.56
N PHE A 7 0.93 -5.06 4.98
CA PHE A 7 -0.25 -5.55 4.26
C PHE A 7 -1.44 -4.69 4.66
N LEU A 8 -2.24 -4.30 3.66
CA LEU A 8 -3.47 -3.55 3.83
C LEU A 8 -4.57 -4.21 3.01
N SER A 9 -5.69 -4.54 3.65
CA SER A 9 -6.89 -4.97 2.94
C SER A 9 -7.48 -3.82 2.10
N ARG A 10 -8.47 -4.16 1.27
CA ARG A 10 -9.24 -3.18 0.48
C ARG A 10 -9.86 -2.09 1.35
N GLU A 11 -10.46 -2.48 2.46
CA GLU A 11 -11.08 -1.52 3.38
C GLU A 11 -10.05 -0.63 4.06
N GLU A 12 -8.94 -1.21 4.51
CA GLU A 12 -7.88 -0.47 5.22
C GLU A 12 -7.22 0.57 4.32
N ILE A 13 -6.87 0.20 3.08
CA ILE A 13 -6.14 1.11 2.18
C ILE A 13 -7.01 2.30 1.78
N VAL A 14 -8.29 2.07 1.48
CA VAL A 14 -9.25 3.12 1.10
C VAL A 14 -9.55 4.01 2.31
N SER A 15 -9.68 3.42 3.49
CA SER A 15 -9.85 4.17 4.75
C SER A 15 -8.65 5.07 5.05
N LEU A 16 -7.42 4.58 4.85
CA LEU A 16 -6.21 5.37 5.01
C LEU A 16 -6.14 6.53 4.01
N HIS A 17 -6.48 6.27 2.75
CA HIS A 17 -6.56 7.31 1.73
C HIS A 17 -7.52 8.43 2.13
N LYS A 18 -8.74 8.08 2.55
CA LYS A 18 -9.74 9.04 3.04
C LYS A 18 -9.25 9.81 4.26
N LYS A 19 -8.72 9.10 5.26
CA LYS A 19 -8.22 9.67 6.53
C LYS A 19 -7.12 10.70 6.32
N HIS A 20 -6.24 10.48 5.35
CA HIS A 20 -5.11 11.35 5.06
C HIS A 20 -5.39 12.45 4.02
N GLY A 21 -6.68 12.70 3.73
CA GLY A 21 -7.09 13.80 2.86
C GLY A 21 -7.00 13.49 1.37
N GLY A 22 -7.03 12.21 1.01
CA GLY A 22 -7.31 11.76 -0.36
C GLY A 22 -8.57 12.40 -0.92
N LYS A 23 -8.56 12.76 -2.20
CA LYS A 23 -9.67 13.48 -2.85
C LYS A 23 -10.22 12.81 -4.10
N ARG A 24 -9.61 11.71 -4.53
CA ARG A 24 -9.99 11.01 -5.77
C ARG A 24 -10.81 9.78 -5.45
N GLY A 25 -11.80 9.49 -6.29
CA GLY A 25 -12.66 8.34 -6.11
C GLY A 25 -13.84 8.58 -5.16
N ASN A 26 -14.63 7.53 -4.96
CA ASN A 26 -15.82 7.52 -4.09
C ASN A 26 -15.54 6.92 -2.70
N PHE A 27 -14.30 6.45 -2.48
CA PHE A 27 -13.86 5.72 -1.29
C PHE A 27 -14.63 4.42 -1.07
N ASP A 28 -14.93 3.72 -2.16
CA ASP A 28 -15.54 2.40 -2.17
C ASP A 28 -14.44 1.31 -2.23
N PRO A 29 -14.27 0.47 -1.19
CA PRO A 29 -13.29 -0.62 -1.16
C PRO A 29 -13.47 -1.66 -2.28
N ASP A 30 -14.69 -1.83 -2.78
CA ASP A 30 -14.99 -2.81 -3.82
C ASP A 30 -14.74 -2.25 -5.23
N ASN A 31 -14.55 -0.93 -5.33
CA ASN A 31 -14.21 -0.28 -6.58
C ASN A 31 -12.69 -0.37 -6.85
N PRO A 32 -12.26 -1.07 -7.92
CA PRO A 32 -10.84 -1.23 -8.23
C PRO A 32 -10.12 0.10 -8.47
N TYR A 33 -10.82 1.13 -8.97
CA TYR A 33 -10.23 2.45 -9.19
C TYR A 33 -9.92 3.17 -7.87
N ASP A 34 -10.79 3.04 -6.88
CA ASP A 34 -10.59 3.68 -5.57
C ASP A 34 -9.46 2.99 -4.81
N PHE A 35 -9.36 1.67 -4.95
CA PHE A 35 -8.24 0.88 -4.46
C PHE A 35 -6.91 1.33 -5.06
N ASP A 36 -6.85 1.53 -6.38
CA ASP A 36 -5.65 2.01 -7.06
C ASP A 36 -5.30 3.47 -6.75
N HIS A 37 -6.30 4.34 -6.62
CA HIS A 37 -6.12 5.71 -6.16
C HIS A 37 -5.50 5.74 -4.75
N ALA A 38 -6.03 4.92 -3.84
CA ALA A 38 -5.55 4.81 -2.48
C ALA A 38 -4.10 4.29 -2.43
N ARG A 39 -3.82 3.21 -3.16
CA ARG A 39 -2.46 2.67 -3.30
C ARG A 39 -1.46 3.73 -3.77
N ARG A 40 -1.78 4.46 -4.85
CA ARG A 40 -0.90 5.50 -5.39
C ARG A 40 -0.67 6.64 -4.43
N PHE A 41 -1.73 7.08 -3.76
CA PHE A 41 -1.64 8.14 -2.75
C PHE A 41 -0.64 7.75 -1.66
N ILE A 42 -0.75 6.53 -1.13
CA ILE A 42 0.15 6.02 -0.09
C ILE A 42 1.57 5.85 -0.63
N PHE A 43 1.73 5.27 -1.83
CA PHE A 43 3.04 5.08 -2.45
C PHE A 43 3.78 6.40 -2.65
N LYS A 44 3.11 7.42 -3.21
CA LYS A 44 3.67 8.77 -3.40
C LYS A 44 4.02 9.43 -2.07
N TYR A 45 3.20 9.24 -1.04
CA TYR A 45 3.50 9.76 0.30
C TYR A 45 4.82 9.20 0.82
N LEU A 46 5.06 7.89 0.67
CA LEU A 46 6.26 7.23 1.22
C LEU A 46 7.56 7.52 0.45
N LEU A 47 7.50 7.97 -0.81
CA LEU A 47 8.57 8.12 -1.81
C LEU A 47 8.95 6.79 -2.49
N PRO A 48 9.17 6.77 -3.82
CA PRO A 48 9.13 5.53 -4.61
C PRO A 48 10.37 4.63 -4.47
N ASN A 49 11.55 5.19 -4.15
CA ASN A 49 12.81 4.41 -4.19
C ASN A 49 13.08 3.45 -3.00
N PRO A 50 12.54 3.66 -1.78
CA PRO A 50 12.61 2.65 -0.71
C PRO A 50 11.36 1.74 -0.62
N VAL A 51 10.35 1.93 -1.46
CA VAL A 51 9.06 1.22 -1.35
C VAL A 51 8.84 0.31 -2.54
N LYS A 52 8.41 -0.93 -2.29
CA LYS A 52 7.88 -1.82 -3.32
C LYS A 52 6.43 -2.16 -2.99
N ALA A 53 5.52 -1.83 -3.89
CA ALA A 53 4.10 -2.15 -3.75
C ALA A 53 3.73 -3.34 -4.64
N TRP A 54 2.86 -4.22 -4.14
CA TRP A 54 2.34 -5.37 -4.88
C TRP A 54 0.86 -5.57 -4.58
N TYR A 55 0.09 -6.01 -5.59
CA TYR A 55 -1.14 -6.76 -5.31
C TYR A 55 -0.72 -8.06 -4.62
N ALA A 56 -1.39 -8.39 -3.52
CA ALA A 56 -1.04 -9.54 -2.71
C ALA A 56 -2.25 -10.14 -2.00
N SER A 57 -2.13 -11.39 -1.60
CA SER A 57 -3.08 -12.08 -0.71
C SER A 57 -2.38 -12.43 0.61
N LEU A 58 -3.03 -12.18 1.75
CA LEU A 58 -2.56 -12.58 3.07
C LEU A 58 -3.62 -13.46 3.71
N ASP A 59 -3.31 -14.74 3.95
CA ASP A 59 -4.28 -15.72 4.48
C ASP A 59 -5.63 -15.69 3.73
N ASP A 60 -5.58 -15.71 2.39
CA ASP A 60 -6.73 -15.65 1.47
C ASP A 60 -7.48 -14.30 1.45
N GLU A 61 -6.97 -13.26 2.12
CA GLU A 61 -7.49 -11.89 2.02
C GLU A 61 -6.70 -11.08 0.98
N ASP A 62 -7.39 -10.53 -0.01
CA ASP A 62 -6.78 -9.70 -1.05
C ASP A 62 -6.50 -8.26 -0.57
N GLY A 63 -5.34 -7.74 -0.95
CA GLY A 63 -4.92 -6.39 -0.57
C GLY A 63 -3.69 -5.89 -1.32
N ILE A 64 -3.09 -4.84 -0.76
CA ILE A 64 -1.77 -4.36 -1.17
C ILE A 64 -0.78 -4.64 -0.06
N VAL A 65 0.40 -5.15 -0.44
CA VAL A 65 1.57 -5.09 0.43
C VAL A 65 2.52 -3.99 -0.01
N PHE A 66 2.96 -3.18 0.96
CA PHE A 66 4.07 -2.26 0.82
C PHE A 66 5.28 -2.84 1.55
N PHE A 67 6.29 -3.28 0.80
CA PHE A 67 7.61 -3.51 1.37
C PHE A 67 8.36 -2.20 1.50
N VAL A 68 8.83 -1.92 2.70
CA VAL A 68 9.44 -0.65 3.08
C VAL A 68 10.84 -0.86 3.64
N GLY A 69 11.69 0.15 3.47
CA GLY A 69 13.02 0.17 4.07
C GLY A 69 14.00 -0.78 3.39
N LEU A 70 15.20 -0.86 3.96
CA LEU A 70 16.23 -1.78 3.48
C LEU A 70 15.88 -3.22 3.90
N PRO A 71 16.30 -4.24 3.13
CA PRO A 71 16.08 -5.65 3.45
C PRO A 71 17.02 -6.14 4.57
N LEU A 72 17.01 -5.44 5.70
CA LEU A 72 17.86 -5.70 6.86
C LEU A 72 17.02 -6.14 8.06
N PRO A 73 17.53 -7.07 8.88
CA PRO A 73 16.85 -7.55 10.07
C PRO A 73 16.69 -6.47 11.16
N GLU A 74 17.67 -5.61 11.38
CA GLU A 74 17.60 -4.62 12.46
C GLU A 74 16.77 -3.39 12.04
N PRO A 75 15.65 -3.06 12.72
CA PRO A 75 14.81 -1.91 12.35
C PRO A 75 15.57 -0.59 12.25
N ARG A 76 16.53 -0.34 13.15
CA ARG A 76 17.31 0.90 13.17
C ARG A 76 18.22 1.05 11.96
N GLU A 77 18.62 -0.05 11.34
CA GLU A 77 19.42 -0.08 10.12
C GLU A 77 18.52 -0.10 8.88
N ALA A 78 17.35 -0.73 8.97
CA ALA A 78 16.40 -0.81 7.88
C ALA A 78 15.72 0.54 7.57
N PHE A 79 15.55 1.41 8.58
CA PHE A 79 14.84 2.68 8.46
C PHE A 79 15.67 3.86 8.96
N THR A 80 15.67 4.95 8.19
CA THR A 80 16.02 6.27 8.75
C THR A 80 14.89 6.75 9.66
N ASN A 81 15.20 7.52 10.71
CA ASN A 81 14.20 8.09 11.62
C ASN A 81 13.10 8.87 10.88
N LYS A 82 13.48 9.64 9.85
CA LYS A 82 12.53 10.40 9.02
C LYS A 82 11.56 9.48 8.29
N TYR A 83 12.05 8.37 7.75
CA TYR A 83 11.24 7.43 7.00
C TYR A 83 10.35 6.57 7.91
N ALA A 84 10.88 6.11 9.06
CA ALA A 84 10.08 5.43 10.08
C ALA A 84 8.93 6.31 10.60
N ASN A 85 9.21 7.58 10.92
CA ASN A 85 8.18 8.54 11.35
C ASN A 85 7.11 8.73 10.26
N ARG A 86 7.51 8.80 9.00
CA ARG A 86 6.58 8.90 7.89
C ARG A 86 5.67 7.66 7.77
N CYS A 87 6.25 6.47 7.86
CA CYS A 87 5.48 5.23 7.86
C CYS A 87 4.49 5.22 9.03
N TYR A 88 4.93 5.60 10.24
CA TYR A 88 4.07 5.68 11.41
C TYR A 88 2.94 6.70 11.24
N LYS A 89 3.20 7.87 10.65
CA LYS A 89 2.15 8.85 10.34
C LYS A 89 1.10 8.30 9.38
N MET A 90 1.52 7.55 8.35
CA MET A 90 0.59 6.95 7.40
C MET A 90 -0.22 5.82 8.05
N PHE A 91 0.45 4.81 8.58
CA PHE A 91 -0.18 3.54 8.97
C PHE A 91 -0.61 3.48 10.44
N GLY A 92 -0.10 4.36 11.30
CA GLY A 92 -0.36 4.34 12.75
C GLY A 92 0.24 3.13 13.48
N ARG A 93 1.02 2.28 12.79
CA ARG A 93 1.63 1.08 13.33
C ARG A 93 3.04 0.83 12.76
N ALA A 94 3.82 0.01 13.45
CA ALA A 94 5.10 -0.50 12.94
C ALA A 94 4.87 -1.50 11.79
N PRO A 95 5.79 -1.62 10.82
CA PRO A 95 5.71 -2.65 9.80
C PRO A 95 5.95 -4.04 10.42
N GLN A 96 5.37 -5.05 9.81
CA GLN A 96 5.59 -6.45 10.20
C GLN A 96 6.90 -6.95 9.61
N TRP A 97 7.61 -7.77 10.37
CA TRP A 97 8.74 -8.52 9.85
C TRP A 97 8.24 -9.56 8.86
N SER A 98 8.97 -9.77 7.76
CA SER A 98 8.66 -10.82 6.81
C SER A 98 9.92 -11.50 6.26
N THR A 99 9.83 -12.80 6.04
CA THR A 99 10.90 -13.62 5.46
C THR A 99 10.39 -14.30 4.20
N VAL A 100 11.26 -14.40 3.20
CA VAL A 100 10.90 -15.11 1.97
C VAL A 100 10.85 -16.61 2.22
N VAL A 101 9.82 -17.26 1.70
CA VAL A 101 9.71 -18.72 1.71
C VAL A 101 10.68 -19.30 0.66
N PRO A 102 11.56 -20.25 1.02
CA PRO A 102 12.47 -20.86 0.06
C PRO A 102 11.74 -21.48 -1.14
N ASN A 103 12.38 -21.49 -2.31
CA ASN A 103 11.87 -22.10 -3.55
C ASN A 103 10.55 -21.50 -4.08
N SER A 104 10.19 -20.27 -3.69
CA SER A 104 8.96 -19.59 -4.09
C SER A 104 9.12 -18.50 -5.17
N LEU A 105 10.29 -18.41 -5.81
CA LEU A 105 10.65 -17.28 -6.70
C LEU A 105 10.50 -15.89 -6.05
N ASN A 106 10.56 -15.83 -4.70
CA ASN A 106 10.28 -14.64 -3.89
C ASN A 106 8.83 -14.13 -3.96
N LEU A 107 7.88 -14.99 -4.33
CA LEU A 107 6.45 -14.66 -4.36
C LEU A 107 5.73 -15.02 -3.07
N HIS A 108 6.28 -15.92 -2.25
CA HIS A 108 5.69 -16.28 -0.95
C HIS A 108 6.55 -15.79 0.21
N TRP A 109 5.89 -15.22 1.21
CA TRP A 109 6.52 -14.64 2.39
C TRP A 109 5.78 -15.04 3.66
N ASP A 110 6.52 -15.35 4.70
CA ASP A 110 5.97 -15.49 6.05
C ASP A 110 5.98 -14.11 6.71
N VAL A 111 4.82 -13.63 7.14
CA VAL A 111 4.63 -12.35 7.83
C VAL A 111 4.37 -12.63 9.31
N TYR A 112 5.23 -12.09 10.16
CA TYR A 112 5.17 -12.36 11.60
C TYR A 112 4.33 -11.29 12.29
N GLY A 113 3.14 -11.69 12.73
CA GLY A 113 2.24 -10.90 13.55
C GLY A 113 2.63 -10.87 15.03
N SER A 114 1.96 -10.02 15.81
CA SER A 114 2.08 -10.00 17.28
C SER A 114 1.48 -11.25 17.94
N ASP A 115 0.70 -12.02 17.20
CA ASP A 115 -0.03 -13.22 17.63
C ASP A 115 0.82 -14.50 17.59
N LYS A 116 2.10 -14.40 17.19
CA LYS A 116 3.04 -15.54 17.04
C LYS A 116 2.56 -16.60 16.05
N LYS A 117 1.64 -16.25 15.15
CA LYS A 117 1.25 -17.08 14.03
C LYS A 117 1.97 -16.60 12.77
N ASP A 118 2.45 -17.55 11.97
CA ASP A 118 3.00 -17.24 10.66
C ASP A 118 1.82 -17.07 9.70
N HIS A 119 1.65 -15.86 9.19
CA HIS A 119 0.68 -15.57 8.13
C HIS A 119 1.37 -15.68 6.78
N ARG A 120 0.69 -16.27 5.79
CA ARG A 120 1.27 -16.48 4.46
C ARG A 120 0.84 -15.37 3.53
N LEU A 121 1.82 -14.58 3.08
CA LEU A 121 1.66 -13.55 2.08
C LEU A 121 2.08 -14.06 0.70
N GLU A 122 1.21 -13.96 -0.28
CA GLU A 122 1.45 -14.25 -1.69
C GLU A 122 1.47 -12.96 -2.51
N LEU A 123 2.52 -12.76 -3.30
CA LEU A 123 2.66 -11.64 -4.22
C LEU A 123 2.11 -12.02 -5.59
N VAL A 124 1.17 -11.22 -6.10
CA VAL A 124 0.47 -11.48 -7.36
C VAL A 124 1.03 -10.63 -8.49
N GLU A 125 0.99 -9.31 -8.33
CA GLU A 125 1.41 -8.35 -9.37
C GLU A 125 2.22 -7.20 -8.78
N TYR A 126 3.33 -6.87 -9.42
CA TYR A 126 4.19 -5.76 -8.99
C TYR A 126 3.66 -4.41 -9.47
N LEU A 127 3.49 -3.47 -8.53
CA LEU A 127 2.85 -2.16 -8.76
C LEU A 127 3.82 -0.99 -8.69
N GLY A 128 5.06 -1.23 -9.10
CA GLY A 128 6.17 -0.28 -8.97
C GLY A 128 6.17 0.92 -9.91
N SER A 129 5.17 1.08 -10.77
CA SER A 129 5.07 2.26 -11.65
C SER A 129 4.33 3.41 -10.97
N ASP A 130 4.97 4.58 -10.90
CA ASP A 130 4.50 5.81 -10.26
C ASP A 130 4.24 6.95 -11.26
N ARG A 131 4.24 6.66 -12.56
CA ARG A 131 4.00 7.66 -13.60
C ARG A 131 2.58 8.18 -13.52
N ASP A 132 2.43 9.50 -13.68
CA ASP A 132 1.11 10.15 -13.67
C ASP A 132 0.19 9.63 -14.80
N GLY A 133 0.75 9.11 -15.90
CA GLY A 133 -0.01 8.51 -17.01
C GLY A 133 -0.59 7.12 -16.73
N ASP A 134 -0.23 6.48 -15.61
CA ASP A 134 -0.78 5.18 -15.24
C ASP A 134 -2.06 5.32 -14.39
N LEU A 135 -2.42 6.55 -13.99
CA LEU A 135 -3.76 6.86 -13.54
C LEU A 135 -4.71 6.43 -14.66
N TYR A 136 -5.63 5.51 -14.37
CA TYR A 136 -6.74 5.32 -15.27
C TYR A 136 -7.37 6.70 -15.47
N PRO A 137 -7.47 7.22 -16.70
CA PRO A 137 -8.21 8.45 -16.90
C PRO A 137 -9.63 8.15 -16.42
N LEU A 138 -10.07 8.87 -15.37
CA LEU A 138 -11.48 9.15 -15.27
C LEU A 138 -11.80 9.86 -16.58
N ALA A 139 -12.69 9.28 -17.37
CA ALA A 139 -13.16 9.93 -18.59
C ALA A 139 -13.49 11.39 -18.27
N GLU A 140 -13.12 12.31 -19.17
CA GLU A 140 -13.56 13.70 -19.08
C GLU A 140 -15.10 13.69 -19.04
N GLY A 141 -15.69 13.87 -17.84
CA GLY A 141 -17.13 13.79 -17.67
C GLY A 141 -17.63 13.78 -16.21
N ASP A 142 -16.99 13.05 -15.30
CA ASP A 142 -17.58 12.79 -13.97
C ASP A 142 -17.08 13.74 -12.87
N GLY A 143 -17.15 15.05 -13.12
CA GLY A 143 -16.69 16.04 -12.14
C GLY A 143 -17.00 17.50 -12.45
N ILE A 144 -18.07 17.80 -13.20
CA ILE A 144 -18.66 19.14 -13.15
C ILE A 144 -19.70 19.11 -12.04
N CYS A 145 -19.34 19.65 -10.87
CA CYS A 145 -20.33 20.20 -9.98
C CYS A 145 -21.03 21.33 -10.76
N ASP A 146 -22.25 21.07 -11.22
CA ASP A 146 -23.15 22.10 -11.72
C ASP A 146 -23.35 23.14 -10.61
N THR A 147 -22.64 24.25 -10.70
CA THR A 147 -23.08 25.49 -10.04
C THR A 147 -24.32 25.97 -10.79
N PRO A 148 -25.47 26.22 -10.12
CA PRO A 148 -26.60 26.82 -10.80
C PRO A 148 -26.22 28.26 -11.19
N SER A 149 -26.31 28.54 -12.50
CA SER A 149 -26.22 29.88 -13.04
C SER A 149 -27.23 30.79 -12.35
N ALA A 150 -26.73 31.81 -11.64
CA ALA A 150 -27.54 32.92 -11.20
C ALA A 150 -27.79 33.84 -12.41
N THR A 151 -29.06 33.97 -12.78
CA THR A 151 -29.63 35.05 -13.61
C THR A 151 -29.39 36.42 -13.00
#